data_AF-A0A8X8DIU8-F1
#
_entry.id   AF-A0A8X8DIU8-F1
#
_cell.length_a   1.000
_cell.length_b   1.000
_cell.length_c   1.000
_cell.angle_alpha   90.00
_cell.angle_beta   90.00
_cell.angle_gamma   90.00
#
_symmetry.space_group_name_H-M   'P 1'
#
loop_
_entity.id
_entity.type
_entity.pdbx_description
1 polymer ?
#
loop_
_entity_poly.entity_id
_entity_poly.type
_entity_poly.pdbx_seq_one_letter_code
_entity_poly.pdbx_strand_id
1 'polypeptide(L)'
;MGARCSKLSLCWWPSHLKSNLNYSSDLENGELLPGGFREYSLEQLRAATSGFSSDNIVSEHGEKAPNVVYRGKLQEDDRWIAVKRFNKSAWPDSRQFLEEARAVGQLRNERLANLIGCCCEGEERLLVAEFMPNETLSKHLFHWENQPMKWAMRLRVALYLAQALEYCSSKGRALYHDFNAYRILFDQDGNPRLSCFGLMKNSRDGKSYSTNLAFTPPEYLRTGRVTPESVVYSFGTLLLDLLSGKHIPPSHALDLIREKIFLMLMDSCLEGHFSNDDGTELVRLASRCLQYEARERPNAKSLVTALTPLQKDTQVPSYILMGIPHGTESPKQTMSLTPLGEACSRLDLTAIHEMLEKVGYNDDEGIANELSFQMWTDQIQETLNCKKRGDAAFRAKDFNTAIDCYTQFIDGGTMVSPTVFARRCLCYLISDLPQQALGDAMQAQAVSPEWPTAFYLQAASLFSLGMDTDAQETLKDGSSLEAKNHGN
;
A
#
# COMPACT_ATOMS: atom_id res chain seq x y z
N MET A 1 -59.69 -3.28 -52.81
CA MET A 1 -60.70 -4.30 -52.44
C MET A 1 -60.63 -4.51 -50.93
N GLY A 2 -61.75 -4.81 -50.27
CA GLY A 2 -61.91 -4.59 -48.83
C GLY A 2 -61.60 -5.77 -47.90
N ALA A 3 -61.30 -5.40 -46.65
CA ALA A 3 -61.58 -6.05 -45.37
C ALA A 3 -61.44 -7.58 -45.19
N ARG A 4 -60.74 -7.95 -44.11
CA ARG A 4 -61.34 -8.76 -43.02
C ARG A 4 -60.66 -8.50 -41.67
N CYS A 5 -61.47 -8.13 -40.68
CA CYS A 5 -61.09 -8.16 -39.26
C CYS A 5 -61.39 -9.55 -38.68
N SER A 6 -60.70 -9.92 -37.60
CA SER A 6 -61.22 -10.81 -36.55
C SER A 6 -60.54 -10.49 -35.22
N LYS A 7 -61.33 -10.45 -34.14
CA LYS A 7 -60.91 -10.13 -32.76
C LYS A 7 -60.45 -11.39 -32.02
N LEU A 8 -59.77 -11.22 -30.87
CA LEU A 8 -59.86 -12.00 -29.61
C LEU A 8 -58.84 -11.37 -28.63
N SER A 9 -59.28 -10.45 -27.74
CA SER A 9 -59.73 -10.69 -26.35
C SER A 9 -58.60 -10.80 -25.33
N LEU A 10 -58.47 -9.80 -24.45
CA LEU A 10 -57.63 -9.87 -23.26
C LEU A 10 -58.24 -10.84 -22.24
N CYS A 11 -57.42 -11.73 -21.69
CA CYS A 11 -57.71 -12.42 -20.43
C CYS A 11 -56.77 -11.86 -19.35
N TRP A 12 -57.30 -11.00 -18.48
CA TRP A 12 -56.63 -10.64 -17.23
C TRP A 12 -56.97 -11.66 -16.15
N TRP A 13 -55.97 -12.25 -15.51
CA TRP A 13 -56.10 -12.79 -14.15
C TRP A 13 -54.96 -12.27 -13.27
N PRO A 14 -55.28 -11.74 -12.07
CA PRO A 14 -54.28 -11.18 -11.17
C PRO A 14 -53.72 -12.23 -10.20
N SER A 15 -52.41 -12.42 -10.19
CA SER A 15 -51.73 -13.13 -9.11
C SER A 15 -51.45 -12.18 -7.94
N HIS A 16 -52.42 -12.09 -7.02
CA HIS A 16 -52.17 -11.51 -5.70
C HIS A 16 -51.19 -12.38 -4.90
N LEU A 17 -49.93 -11.95 -4.79
CA LEU A 17 -49.11 -12.23 -3.60
C LEU A 17 -48.75 -10.90 -2.94
N LYS A 18 -49.44 -10.57 -1.85
CA LYS A 18 -49.00 -9.54 -0.91
C LYS A 18 -47.93 -10.15 0.00
N SER A 19 -46.67 -9.83 -0.21
CA SER A 19 -45.65 -9.97 0.84
C SER A 19 -45.76 -8.77 1.78
N ASN A 20 -46.55 -8.91 2.84
CA ASN A 20 -46.54 -7.95 3.94
C ASN A 20 -45.19 -8.04 4.67
N LEU A 21 -44.30 -7.08 4.40
CA LEU A 21 -43.19 -6.76 5.29
C LEU A 21 -43.39 -5.31 5.73
N ASN A 22 -44.01 -5.15 6.91
CA ASN A 22 -43.95 -3.88 7.63
C ASN A 22 -42.47 -3.61 7.94
N TYR A 23 -41.91 -2.54 7.39
CA TYR A 23 -40.71 -1.97 7.98
C TYR A 23 -41.14 -0.86 8.94
N SER A 24 -40.84 -1.08 10.21
CA SER A 24 -41.10 -0.14 11.29
C SER A 24 -40.32 1.16 11.07
N SER A 25 -40.92 2.27 11.50
CA SER A 25 -40.28 3.58 11.53
C SER A 25 -39.42 3.73 12.78
N ASP A 26 -38.30 3.01 12.84
CA ASP A 26 -37.35 3.10 13.95
C ASP A 26 -36.24 4.11 13.62
N LEU A 27 -36.61 5.38 13.72
CA LEU A 27 -35.67 6.47 13.94
C LEU A 27 -35.35 6.52 15.45
N GLU A 28 -34.35 5.77 15.91
CA GLU A 28 -33.53 6.17 17.05
C GLU A 28 -32.27 5.28 17.22
N ASN A 29 -31.12 5.94 17.37
CA ASN A 29 -29.90 5.48 18.04
C ASN A 29 -29.35 4.08 17.69
N GLY A 30 -28.61 4.02 16.57
CA GLY A 30 -27.58 3.00 16.33
C GLY A 30 -26.21 3.66 16.14
N GLU A 31 -25.19 3.18 16.85
CA GLU A 31 -23.83 3.71 16.77
C GLU A 31 -23.27 3.60 15.33
N LEU A 32 -22.86 4.74 14.77
CA LEU A 32 -22.31 4.81 13.41
C LEU A 32 -20.88 4.26 13.39
N LEU A 33 -20.68 3.15 12.66
CA LEU A 33 -19.34 2.75 12.22
C LEU A 33 -18.71 3.88 11.38
N PRO A 34 -17.41 4.22 11.57
CA PRO A 34 -16.74 5.21 10.75
C PRO A 34 -16.75 4.81 9.27
N GLY A 35 -17.42 5.59 8.40
CA GLY A 35 -17.44 5.37 6.95
C GLY A 35 -18.76 4.87 6.31
N GLY A 36 -19.90 5.10 6.98
CA GLY A 36 -21.23 4.89 6.38
C GLY A 36 -21.45 5.66 5.06
N PHE A 37 -22.34 5.15 4.20
CA PHE A 37 -22.77 5.87 2.99
C PHE A 37 -23.61 7.08 3.37
N ARG A 38 -23.25 8.28 2.90
CA ARG A 38 -23.96 9.53 3.22
C ARG A 38 -24.52 10.26 2.01
N GLU A 39 -25.54 11.07 2.24
CA GLU A 39 -26.04 12.04 1.26
C GLU A 39 -25.39 13.40 1.54
N TYR A 40 -24.81 14.00 0.50
CA TYR A 40 -24.13 15.29 0.52
C TYR A 40 -25.01 16.33 -0.17
N SER A 41 -24.93 17.59 0.26
CA SER A 41 -25.55 18.70 -0.47
C SER A 41 -24.72 19.07 -1.71
N LEU A 42 -25.38 19.68 -2.70
CA LEU A 42 -24.68 20.21 -3.89
C LEU A 42 -23.69 21.31 -3.50
N GLU A 43 -23.99 22.07 -2.44
CA GLU A 43 -23.11 23.13 -1.91
C GLU A 43 -21.83 22.56 -1.31
N GLN A 44 -21.92 21.51 -0.48
CA GLN A 44 -20.75 20.80 0.05
C GLN A 44 -19.85 20.28 -1.08
N LEU A 45 -20.42 19.63 -2.10
CA LEU A 45 -19.64 19.08 -3.22
C LEU A 45 -19.10 20.18 -4.15
N ARG A 46 -19.82 21.29 -4.32
CA ARG A 46 -19.34 22.48 -5.04
C ARG A 46 -18.15 23.11 -4.32
N ALA A 47 -18.22 23.28 -3.00
CA ALA A 47 -17.11 23.79 -2.20
C ALA A 47 -15.89 22.86 -2.28
N ALA A 48 -16.10 21.55 -2.07
CA ALA A 48 -15.03 20.55 -2.08
C ALA A 48 -14.29 20.42 -3.43
N THR A 49 -14.95 20.73 -4.54
CA THR A 49 -14.39 20.64 -5.91
C THR A 49 -13.97 21.98 -6.52
N SER A 50 -13.89 23.05 -5.71
CA SER A 50 -13.59 24.42 -6.14
C SER A 50 -14.53 24.92 -7.25
N GLY A 51 -15.83 24.68 -7.10
CA GLY A 51 -16.86 25.07 -8.06
C GLY A 51 -17.09 24.09 -9.21
N PHE A 52 -16.57 22.85 -9.11
CA PHE A 52 -16.38 21.91 -10.23
C PHE A 52 -15.39 22.44 -11.28
N SER A 53 -14.23 22.95 -10.83
CA SER A 53 -13.19 23.49 -11.71
C SER A 53 -12.63 22.44 -12.68
N SER A 54 -12.27 22.87 -13.91
CA SER A 54 -11.50 22.12 -14.89
C SER A 54 -10.23 21.50 -14.31
N ASP A 55 -9.55 22.25 -13.43
CA ASP A 55 -8.25 21.89 -12.83
C ASP A 55 -8.36 20.75 -11.81
N ASN A 56 -9.59 20.36 -11.49
CA ASN A 56 -9.91 19.23 -10.64
C ASN A 56 -10.44 18.02 -11.44
N ILE A 57 -10.52 18.07 -12.77
CA ILE A 57 -10.95 16.92 -13.56
C ILE A 57 -9.87 15.84 -13.58
N VAL A 58 -10.25 14.62 -13.20
CA VAL A 58 -9.39 13.43 -13.21
C VAL A 58 -9.83 12.36 -14.22
N SER A 59 -10.99 12.55 -14.86
CA SER A 59 -11.42 11.73 -16.00
C SER A 59 -10.83 12.23 -17.32
N GLU A 60 -10.29 11.31 -18.13
CA GLU A 60 -9.51 11.61 -19.35
C GLU A 60 -10.18 12.49 -20.40
N HIS A 61 -11.51 12.54 -20.45
CA HIS A 61 -12.25 13.13 -21.58
C HIS A 61 -12.65 14.62 -21.36
N GLY A 62 -12.19 15.26 -20.27
CA GLY A 62 -12.39 16.69 -19.98
C GLY A 62 -13.85 17.11 -19.73
N GLU A 63 -14.09 18.43 -19.63
CA GLU A 63 -15.40 19.02 -19.27
C GLU A 63 -16.55 18.62 -20.20
N LYS A 64 -16.27 18.40 -21.48
CA LYS A 64 -17.30 18.16 -22.51
C LYS A 64 -17.78 16.70 -22.55
N ALA A 65 -17.18 15.83 -21.74
CA ALA A 65 -17.55 14.43 -21.70
C ALA A 65 -18.84 14.19 -20.91
N PRO A 66 -19.65 13.18 -21.28
CA PRO A 66 -20.66 12.67 -20.36
C PRO A 66 -19.96 12.05 -19.14
N ASN A 67 -20.48 12.34 -17.94
CA ASN A 67 -20.10 11.69 -16.68
C ASN A 67 -18.66 12.01 -16.19
N VAL A 68 -18.28 13.28 -16.23
CA VAL A 68 -16.99 13.83 -15.72
C VAL A 68 -16.76 13.46 -14.25
N VAL A 69 -15.51 13.16 -13.90
CA VAL A 69 -15.06 12.90 -12.52
C VAL A 69 -14.12 14.00 -12.06
N TYR A 70 -14.42 14.61 -10.92
CA TYR A 70 -13.62 15.64 -10.27
C TYR A 70 -12.94 15.07 -9.02
N ARG A 71 -11.70 15.46 -8.72
CA ARG A 71 -11.15 15.39 -7.36
C ARG A 71 -11.77 16.51 -6.51
N GLY A 72 -11.89 16.28 -5.22
CA GLY A 72 -12.24 17.30 -4.24
C GLY A 72 -11.71 16.98 -2.87
N LYS A 73 -11.69 17.97 -1.98
CA LYS A 73 -11.31 17.82 -0.57
C LYS A 73 -12.47 18.31 0.30
N LEU A 74 -12.98 17.44 1.17
CA LEU A 74 -14.07 17.77 2.07
C LEU A 74 -13.58 18.71 3.18
N GLN A 75 -14.35 19.74 3.51
CA GLN A 75 -13.95 20.75 4.49
C GLN A 75 -14.10 20.29 5.95
N GLU A 76 -14.92 19.27 6.20
CA GLU A 76 -15.26 18.77 7.53
C GLU A 76 -14.15 17.90 8.15
N ASP A 77 -13.52 17.06 7.32
CA ASP A 77 -12.59 15.99 7.70
C ASP A 77 -11.31 16.00 6.85
N ASP A 78 -11.12 17.02 6.01
CA ASP A 78 -10.00 17.17 5.08
C ASP A 78 -9.82 15.98 4.09
N ARG A 79 -10.84 15.13 3.95
CA ARG A 79 -10.77 13.88 3.17
C ARG A 79 -10.84 14.15 1.68
N TRP A 80 -9.90 13.55 0.93
CA TRP A 80 -9.92 13.54 -0.53
C TRP A 80 -11.01 12.59 -1.07
N ILE A 81 -11.77 13.08 -2.05
CA ILE A 81 -12.90 12.40 -2.68
C ILE A 81 -12.86 12.49 -4.21
N ALA A 82 -13.43 11.48 -4.87
CA ALA A 82 -13.73 11.49 -6.30
C ALA A 82 -15.24 11.71 -6.50
N VAL A 83 -15.62 12.77 -7.21
CA VAL A 83 -17.01 13.15 -7.47
C VAL A 83 -17.34 12.95 -8.94
N LYS A 84 -18.10 11.89 -9.26
CA LYS A 84 -18.63 11.64 -10.60
C LYS A 84 -19.97 12.36 -10.76
N ARG A 85 -20.04 13.31 -11.69
CA ARG A 85 -21.25 14.10 -11.99
C ARG A 85 -21.90 13.62 -13.29
N PHE A 86 -23.11 13.08 -13.22
CA PHE A 86 -23.79 12.57 -14.41
C PHE A 86 -24.38 13.69 -15.27
N ASN A 87 -24.62 13.40 -16.55
CA ASN A 87 -25.52 14.21 -17.36
C ASN A 87 -26.96 14.10 -16.81
N LYS A 88 -27.70 15.21 -16.78
CA LYS A 88 -29.10 15.31 -16.34
C LYS A 88 -30.00 14.21 -16.92
N SER A 89 -29.79 13.84 -18.19
CA SER A 89 -30.61 12.82 -18.87
C SER A 89 -30.28 11.36 -18.49
N ALA A 90 -29.17 11.10 -17.79
CA ALA A 90 -28.75 9.75 -17.42
C ALA A 90 -29.62 9.15 -16.30
N TRP A 91 -30.05 9.98 -15.34
CA TRP A 91 -30.73 9.58 -14.11
C TRP A 91 -31.94 10.49 -13.79
N PRO A 92 -32.99 10.48 -14.63
CA PRO A 92 -34.15 11.35 -14.46
C PRO A 92 -34.95 11.02 -13.19
N ASP A 93 -35.05 9.75 -12.82
CA ASP A 93 -35.69 9.31 -11.58
C ASP A 93 -34.70 9.44 -10.40
N SER A 94 -34.95 10.43 -9.53
CA SER A 94 -34.17 10.70 -8.32
C SER A 94 -34.25 9.55 -7.32
N ARG A 95 -35.41 8.91 -7.18
CA ARG A 95 -35.62 7.81 -6.24
C ARG A 95 -34.87 6.57 -6.71
N GLN A 96 -34.96 6.23 -7.99
CA GLN A 96 -34.22 5.12 -8.57
C GLN A 96 -32.70 5.33 -8.44
N PHE A 97 -32.22 6.56 -8.66
CA PHE A 97 -30.81 6.91 -8.46
C PHE A 97 -30.38 6.70 -7.00
N LEU A 98 -31.13 7.22 -6.02
CA LEU A 98 -30.84 7.07 -4.60
C LEU A 98 -30.86 5.60 -4.15
N GLU A 99 -31.86 4.82 -4.60
CA GLU A 99 -31.96 3.39 -4.28
C GLU A 99 -30.77 2.59 -4.88
N GLU A 100 -30.37 2.86 -6.13
CA GLU A 100 -29.21 2.18 -6.75
C GLU A 100 -27.89 2.64 -6.12
N ALA A 101 -27.73 3.94 -5.84
CA ALA A 101 -26.54 4.51 -5.21
C ALA A 101 -26.33 4.01 -3.77
N ARG A 102 -27.38 4.01 -2.93
CA ARG A 102 -27.32 3.44 -1.57
C ARG A 102 -26.95 1.95 -1.59
N ALA A 103 -27.50 1.18 -2.53
CA ALA A 103 -27.22 -0.25 -2.63
C ALA A 103 -25.83 -0.58 -3.18
N VAL A 104 -25.24 0.28 -4.03
CA VAL A 104 -23.79 0.23 -4.33
C VAL A 104 -22.96 0.71 -3.14
N GLY A 105 -23.48 1.69 -2.38
CA GLY A 105 -22.88 2.21 -1.14
C GLY A 105 -22.81 1.23 0.02
N GLN A 106 -23.61 0.16 0.01
CA GLN A 106 -23.51 -0.95 0.95
C GLN A 106 -22.32 -1.89 0.65
N LEU A 107 -21.72 -1.79 -0.54
CA LEU A 107 -20.51 -2.54 -0.86
C LEU A 107 -19.32 -1.88 -0.15
N ARG A 108 -18.69 -2.65 0.75
CA ARG A 108 -17.43 -2.31 1.41
C ARG A 108 -16.44 -3.45 1.24
N ASN A 109 -15.32 -3.16 0.61
CA ASN A 109 -14.22 -4.10 0.46
C ASN A 109 -12.91 -3.28 0.42
N GLU A 110 -11.78 -3.96 0.63
CA GLU A 110 -10.56 -3.53 -0.09
C GLU A 110 -10.76 -3.77 -1.61
N ARG A 111 -9.74 -3.75 -2.48
CA ARG A 111 -9.89 -4.06 -3.93
C ARG A 111 -10.89 -3.17 -4.74
N LEU A 112 -11.67 -2.31 -4.09
CA LEU A 112 -12.62 -1.33 -4.60
C LEU A 112 -12.18 0.07 -4.15
N ALA A 113 -12.45 1.09 -4.97
CA ALA A 113 -12.56 2.46 -4.50
C ALA A 113 -14.02 2.66 -4.09
N ASN A 114 -14.29 2.69 -2.78
CA ASN A 114 -15.65 2.50 -2.28
C ASN A 114 -16.54 3.72 -2.53
N LEU A 115 -17.84 3.48 -2.75
CA LEU A 115 -18.84 4.54 -2.85
C LEU A 115 -19.22 5.01 -1.45
N ILE A 116 -18.76 6.19 -1.05
CA ILE A 116 -18.98 6.78 0.28
C ILE A 116 -20.21 7.68 0.35
N GLY A 117 -20.80 8.05 -0.78
CA GLY A 117 -22.06 8.78 -0.78
C GLY A 117 -22.56 9.22 -2.16
N CYS A 118 -23.57 10.09 -2.15
CA CYS A 118 -24.13 10.70 -3.35
C CYS A 118 -24.72 12.08 -3.05
N CYS A 119 -25.08 12.83 -4.10
CA CYS A 119 -25.91 14.02 -4.05
C CYS A 119 -27.03 13.89 -5.07
N CYS A 120 -28.26 14.24 -4.68
CA CYS A 120 -29.47 14.12 -5.49
C CYS A 120 -30.40 15.34 -5.30
N GLU A 121 -29.91 16.53 -5.66
CA GLU A 121 -30.62 17.80 -5.50
C GLU A 121 -31.10 18.34 -6.86
N GLY A 122 -32.42 18.54 -7.01
CA GLY A 122 -33.01 19.01 -8.27
C GLY A 122 -32.67 18.09 -9.45
N GLU A 123 -32.01 18.65 -10.46
CA GLU A 123 -31.53 17.94 -11.66
C GLU A 123 -30.13 17.31 -11.49
N GLU A 124 -29.46 17.55 -10.37
CA GLU A 124 -28.09 17.10 -10.15
C GLU A 124 -28.04 15.68 -9.59
N ARG A 125 -27.15 14.87 -10.15
CA ARG A 125 -26.92 13.47 -9.77
C ARG A 125 -25.41 13.25 -9.69
N LEU A 126 -24.89 13.13 -8.48
CA LEU A 126 -23.46 12.95 -8.24
C LEU A 126 -23.21 11.74 -7.34
N LEU A 127 -22.14 11.01 -7.63
CA LEU A 127 -21.62 9.94 -6.79
C LEU A 127 -20.30 10.39 -6.18
N VAL A 128 -20.12 10.07 -4.90
CA VAL A 128 -18.92 10.42 -4.13
C VAL A 128 -18.23 9.13 -3.71
N ALA A 129 -17.01 8.95 -4.19
CA ALA A 129 -16.18 7.79 -3.92
C ALA A 129 -14.85 8.20 -3.26
N GLU A 130 -14.14 7.21 -2.74
CA GLU A 130 -12.77 7.38 -2.24
C GLU A 130 -11.84 7.85 -3.38
N PHE A 131 -11.02 8.87 -3.11
CA PHE A 131 -10.00 9.32 -4.06
C PHE A 131 -8.79 8.39 -4.05
N MET A 132 -8.29 8.08 -5.24
CA MET A 132 -7.15 7.18 -5.46
C MET A 132 -5.99 8.01 -6.04
N PRO A 133 -4.92 8.29 -5.27
CA PRO A 133 -3.92 9.29 -5.65
C PRO A 133 -2.94 8.80 -6.72
N ASN A 134 -2.73 7.48 -6.85
CA ASN A 134 -1.69 6.90 -7.70
C ASN A 134 -2.21 6.51 -9.09
N GLU A 135 -3.14 7.29 -9.65
CA GLU A 135 -3.57 7.23 -11.05
C GLU A 135 -4.23 5.90 -11.51
N THR A 136 -4.49 5.76 -12.81
CA THR A 136 -5.14 4.60 -13.44
C THR A 136 -4.14 3.55 -13.94
N LEU A 137 -4.58 2.30 -14.06
CA LEU A 137 -3.83 1.25 -14.76
C LEU A 137 -3.49 1.64 -16.20
N SER A 138 -4.38 2.33 -16.92
CA SER A 138 -4.10 2.81 -18.28
C SER A 138 -2.84 3.69 -18.35
N LYS A 139 -2.65 4.60 -17.39
CA LYS A 139 -1.46 5.47 -17.30
C LYS A 139 -0.20 4.66 -17.02
N HIS A 140 -0.25 3.72 -16.06
CA HIS A 140 0.91 2.90 -15.66
C HIS A 140 1.27 1.77 -16.62
N LEU A 141 0.38 1.37 -17.53
CA LEU A 141 0.55 0.19 -18.37
C LEU A 141 0.86 0.54 -19.84
N PHE A 142 0.13 1.49 -20.45
CA PHE A 142 0.16 1.67 -21.92
C PHE A 142 1.25 2.60 -22.45
N HIS A 143 1.83 3.45 -21.61
CA HIS A 143 2.69 4.57 -22.03
C HIS A 143 3.97 4.71 -21.20
N TRP A 144 4.40 3.65 -20.50
CA TRP A 144 5.47 3.71 -19.50
C TRP A 144 6.78 3.06 -19.98
N GLU A 145 7.27 3.51 -21.14
CA GLU A 145 8.44 2.95 -21.85
C GLU A 145 9.72 2.89 -20.99
N ASN A 146 9.90 3.84 -20.07
CA ASN A 146 11.12 3.97 -19.25
C ASN A 146 11.11 3.11 -17.96
N GLN A 147 9.98 2.52 -17.58
CA GLN A 147 9.78 1.84 -16.28
C GLN A 147 8.57 0.88 -16.34
N PRO A 148 8.61 -0.13 -17.23
CA PRO A 148 7.48 -1.01 -17.52
C PRO A 148 6.94 -1.71 -16.26
N MET A 149 5.61 -1.83 -16.14
CA MET A 149 4.98 -2.44 -14.96
C MET A 149 5.49 -3.88 -14.75
N LYS A 150 6.07 -4.15 -13.58
CA LYS A 150 6.65 -5.46 -13.20
C LYS A 150 5.61 -6.59 -13.27
N TRP A 151 6.02 -7.78 -13.72
CA TRP A 151 5.17 -8.97 -13.83
C TRP A 151 4.33 -9.28 -12.57
N ALA A 152 4.99 -9.27 -11.41
CA ALA A 152 4.37 -9.48 -10.10
C ALA A 152 3.21 -8.49 -9.80
N MET A 153 3.29 -7.27 -10.34
CA MET A 153 2.24 -6.26 -10.21
C MET A 153 1.09 -6.52 -11.17
N ARG A 154 1.38 -6.97 -12.41
CA ARG A 154 0.35 -7.32 -13.39
C ARG A 154 -0.51 -8.49 -12.90
N LEU A 155 0.11 -9.50 -12.32
CA LEU A 155 -0.61 -10.60 -11.66
C LEU A 155 -1.42 -10.13 -10.45
N ARG A 156 -0.88 -9.21 -9.64
CA ARG A 156 -1.60 -8.63 -8.49
C ARG A 156 -2.83 -7.85 -8.93
N VAL A 157 -2.72 -7.06 -9.99
CA VAL A 157 -3.84 -6.36 -10.63
C VAL A 157 -4.91 -7.37 -11.06
N ALA A 158 -4.54 -8.42 -11.81
CA ALA A 158 -5.50 -9.44 -12.24
C ALA A 158 -6.21 -10.11 -11.05
N LEU A 159 -5.45 -10.59 -10.04
CA LEU A 159 -6.02 -11.28 -8.88
C LEU A 159 -6.92 -10.37 -8.04
N TYR A 160 -6.48 -9.15 -7.74
CA TYR A 160 -7.24 -8.21 -6.90
C TYR A 160 -8.56 -7.80 -7.55
N LEU A 161 -8.58 -7.67 -8.88
CA LEU A 161 -9.80 -7.35 -9.62
C LEU A 161 -10.73 -8.56 -9.76
N ALA A 162 -10.19 -9.77 -9.89
CA ALA A 162 -10.99 -10.99 -9.81
C ALA A 162 -11.67 -11.12 -8.43
N GLN A 163 -10.95 -10.80 -7.34
CA GLN A 163 -11.49 -10.75 -5.98
C GLN A 163 -12.58 -9.68 -5.83
N ALA A 164 -12.37 -8.48 -6.39
CA ALA A 164 -13.40 -7.42 -6.40
C ALA A 164 -14.68 -7.86 -7.13
N LEU A 165 -14.54 -8.51 -8.29
CA LEU A 165 -15.68 -9.03 -9.07
C LEU A 165 -16.38 -10.20 -8.37
N GLU A 166 -15.63 -11.11 -7.72
CA GLU A 166 -16.20 -12.19 -6.90
C GLU A 166 -16.99 -11.61 -5.72
N TYR A 167 -16.41 -10.66 -4.99
CA TYR A 167 -17.06 -9.97 -3.89
C TYR A 167 -18.37 -9.31 -4.33
N CYS A 168 -18.34 -8.48 -5.38
CA CYS A 168 -19.54 -7.83 -5.92
C CYS A 168 -20.59 -8.86 -6.37
N SER A 169 -20.19 -9.93 -7.04
CA SER A 169 -21.08 -11.03 -7.44
C SER A 169 -21.73 -11.72 -6.24
N SER A 170 -20.97 -12.00 -5.17
CA SER A 170 -21.48 -12.60 -3.92
C SER A 170 -22.51 -11.73 -3.20
N LYS A 171 -22.48 -10.40 -3.44
CA LYS A 171 -23.44 -9.42 -2.93
C LYS A 171 -24.60 -9.14 -3.92
N GLY A 172 -24.79 -9.97 -4.93
CA GLY A 172 -25.84 -9.82 -5.95
C GLY A 172 -25.58 -8.70 -6.97
N ARG A 173 -24.35 -8.17 -7.03
CA ARG A 173 -23.92 -7.04 -7.88
C ARG A 173 -22.91 -7.50 -8.93
N ALA A 174 -23.25 -8.58 -9.65
CA ALA A 174 -22.39 -9.21 -10.66
C ALA A 174 -22.25 -8.40 -11.98
N LEU A 175 -22.98 -7.31 -12.16
CA LEU A 175 -22.91 -6.46 -13.34
C LEU A 175 -21.94 -5.30 -13.12
N TYR A 176 -20.97 -5.16 -14.03
CA TYR A 176 -20.06 -4.03 -14.08
C TYR A 176 -20.05 -3.44 -15.49
N HIS A 177 -20.28 -2.14 -15.58
CA HIS A 177 -20.38 -1.40 -16.83
C HIS A 177 -19.02 -0.84 -17.25
N ASP A 178 -18.62 -1.12 -18.50
CA ASP A 178 -17.39 -0.58 -19.10
C ASP A 178 -16.12 -0.94 -18.31
N PHE A 179 -15.95 -2.23 -17.99
CA PHE A 179 -14.76 -2.75 -17.32
C PHE A 179 -13.55 -2.70 -18.27
N ASN A 180 -12.49 -1.98 -17.90
CA ASN A 180 -11.25 -1.81 -18.68
C ASN A 180 -10.15 -1.17 -17.81
N ALA A 181 -8.93 -1.04 -18.34
CA ALA A 181 -7.78 -0.41 -17.67
C ALA A 181 -8.05 0.99 -17.11
N TYR A 182 -9.00 1.74 -17.69
CA TYR A 182 -9.38 3.10 -17.27
C TYR A 182 -10.31 3.12 -16.04
N ARG A 183 -10.74 1.97 -15.53
CA ARG A 183 -11.56 1.82 -14.32
C ARG A 183 -10.81 1.31 -13.10
N ILE A 184 -9.52 1.04 -13.26
CA ILE A 184 -8.66 0.46 -12.24
C ILE A 184 -7.72 1.56 -11.80
N LEU A 185 -7.70 1.81 -10.49
CA LEU A 185 -7.03 2.93 -9.85
C LEU A 185 -6.07 2.39 -8.78
N PHE A 186 -5.11 3.20 -8.33
CA PHE A 186 -4.21 2.81 -7.24
C PHE A 186 -4.36 3.68 -5.99
N ASP A 187 -4.50 3.04 -4.83
CA ASP A 187 -4.52 3.72 -3.53
C ASP A 187 -3.14 4.27 -3.15
N GLN A 188 -3.03 4.92 -1.99
CA GLN A 188 -1.78 5.54 -1.52
C GLN A 188 -0.59 4.56 -1.49
N ASP A 189 -0.85 3.28 -1.18
CA ASP A 189 0.16 2.23 -1.01
C ASP A 189 0.41 1.48 -2.33
N GLY A 190 -0.16 1.96 -3.44
CA GLY A 190 -0.03 1.39 -4.77
C GLY A 190 -0.88 0.14 -5.01
N ASN A 191 -1.84 -0.22 -4.14
CA ASN A 191 -2.68 -1.40 -4.38
C ASN A 191 -3.78 -1.08 -5.40
N PRO A 192 -4.07 -2.01 -6.34
CA PRO A 192 -5.12 -1.81 -7.34
C PRO A 192 -6.51 -1.90 -6.71
N ARG A 193 -7.35 -0.94 -7.09
CA ARG A 193 -8.73 -0.74 -6.67
C ARG A 193 -9.63 -0.57 -7.91
N LEU A 194 -10.68 -1.37 -8.02
CA LEU A 194 -11.71 -1.21 -9.04
C LEU A 194 -12.64 -0.06 -8.65
N SER A 195 -12.89 0.88 -9.58
CA SER A 195 -13.80 2.00 -9.31
C SER A 195 -15.24 1.50 -9.05
N CYS A 196 -15.89 1.98 -7.99
CA CYS A 196 -17.32 1.68 -7.79
C CYS A 196 -18.22 2.26 -8.91
N PHE A 197 -17.74 3.21 -9.72
CA PHE A 197 -18.55 3.93 -10.70
C PHE A 197 -19.05 3.09 -11.88
N GLY A 198 -18.47 1.91 -12.13
CA GLY A 198 -19.00 0.95 -13.11
C GLY A 198 -20.10 0.05 -12.56
N LEU A 199 -20.36 0.05 -11.25
CA LEU A 199 -21.50 -0.66 -10.63
C LEU A 199 -22.82 0.13 -10.76
N MET A 200 -22.75 1.34 -11.32
CA MET A 200 -23.87 2.25 -11.59
C MET A 200 -24.01 2.44 -13.10
N LYS A 201 -25.24 2.49 -13.61
CA LYS A 201 -25.48 2.71 -15.04
C LYS A 201 -25.01 4.10 -15.50
N ASN A 202 -24.40 4.16 -16.69
CA ASN A 202 -23.91 5.41 -17.29
C ASN A 202 -24.97 6.18 -18.09
N SER A 203 -26.10 5.54 -18.43
CA SER A 203 -27.21 6.13 -19.19
C SER A 203 -28.55 5.47 -18.84
N ARG A 204 -29.65 6.18 -19.12
CA ARG A 204 -31.03 5.70 -18.92
C ARG A 204 -31.32 4.37 -19.61
N ASP A 205 -30.77 4.17 -20.81
CA ASP A 205 -30.97 2.97 -21.61
C ASP A 205 -30.11 1.77 -21.13
N GLY A 206 -29.27 1.97 -20.10
CA GLY A 206 -28.29 0.98 -19.64
C GLY A 206 -27.08 0.79 -20.58
N LYS A 207 -27.12 1.38 -21.79
CA LYS A 207 -26.00 1.40 -22.73
C LYS A 207 -24.81 2.11 -22.10
N SER A 208 -23.76 1.35 -21.81
CA SER A 208 -22.69 1.84 -20.94
C SER A 208 -21.28 1.54 -21.43
N TYR A 209 -21.09 0.61 -22.37
CA TYR A 209 -19.79 0.44 -23.05
C TYR A 209 -19.45 1.71 -23.82
N SER A 210 -18.22 2.18 -23.62
CA SER A 210 -17.62 3.29 -24.37
C SER A 210 -17.48 2.94 -25.86
N THR A 211 -17.22 3.96 -26.67
CA THR A 211 -17.47 3.98 -28.14
C THR A 211 -16.63 3.00 -28.99
N ASN A 212 -15.74 2.21 -28.40
CA ASN A 212 -14.87 1.29 -29.14
C ASN A 212 -15.46 -0.12 -29.24
N LEU A 213 -16.19 -0.37 -30.34
CA LEU A 213 -16.81 -1.67 -30.63
C LEU A 213 -15.82 -2.85 -30.69
N ALA A 214 -14.52 -2.61 -30.89
CA ALA A 214 -13.50 -3.65 -31.01
C ALA A 214 -13.26 -4.43 -29.70
N PHE A 215 -13.63 -3.87 -28.55
CA PHE A 215 -13.49 -4.48 -27.22
C PHE A 215 -14.83 -4.95 -26.62
N THR A 216 -15.93 -4.73 -27.34
CA THR A 216 -17.29 -4.97 -26.83
C THR A 216 -17.65 -6.46 -26.89
N PRO A 217 -18.19 -7.06 -25.82
CA PRO A 217 -18.60 -8.45 -25.81
C PRO A 217 -19.61 -8.79 -26.94
N PRO A 218 -19.47 -9.93 -27.65
CA PRO A 218 -20.31 -10.27 -28.80
C PRO A 218 -21.83 -10.24 -28.51
N GLU A 219 -22.24 -10.74 -27.35
CA GLU A 219 -23.64 -10.72 -26.92
C GLU A 219 -24.16 -9.33 -26.58
N TYR A 220 -23.29 -8.39 -26.16
CA TYR A 220 -23.68 -7.00 -25.95
C TYR A 220 -23.92 -6.30 -27.29
N LEU A 221 -23.10 -6.55 -28.32
CA LEU A 221 -23.34 -6.02 -29.68
C LEU A 221 -24.72 -6.43 -30.21
N ARG A 222 -25.18 -7.65 -29.89
CA ARG A 222 -26.48 -8.19 -30.30
C ARG A 222 -27.66 -7.70 -29.44
N THR A 223 -27.46 -7.47 -28.14
CA THR A 223 -28.58 -7.26 -27.18
C THR A 223 -28.62 -5.88 -26.53
N GLY A 224 -27.50 -5.14 -26.54
CA GLY A 224 -27.32 -3.89 -25.80
C GLY A 224 -27.31 -4.04 -24.27
N ARG A 225 -27.22 -5.27 -23.74
CA ARG A 225 -27.32 -5.56 -22.28
C ARG A 225 -26.03 -6.13 -21.73
N VAL A 226 -25.62 -5.63 -20.57
CA VAL A 226 -24.51 -6.19 -19.78
C VAL A 226 -24.98 -7.44 -19.06
N THR A 227 -24.15 -8.48 -19.01
CA THR A 227 -24.39 -9.72 -18.27
C THR A 227 -23.12 -10.08 -17.48
N PRO A 228 -23.18 -10.98 -16.48
CA PRO A 228 -21.98 -11.39 -15.73
C PRO A 228 -20.88 -11.95 -16.65
N GLU A 229 -21.27 -12.68 -17.70
CA GLU A 229 -20.35 -13.26 -18.70
C GLU A 229 -19.73 -12.19 -19.58
N SER A 230 -20.42 -11.06 -19.79
CA SER A 230 -19.89 -9.93 -20.57
C SER A 230 -18.86 -9.12 -19.76
N VAL A 231 -19.01 -9.06 -18.43
CA VAL A 231 -17.96 -8.58 -17.52
C VAL A 231 -16.72 -9.48 -17.58
N VAL A 232 -16.90 -10.81 -17.62
CA VAL A 232 -15.78 -11.76 -17.76
C VAL A 232 -15.07 -11.61 -19.11
N TYR A 233 -15.78 -11.32 -20.19
CA TYR A 233 -15.15 -11.03 -21.48
C TYR A 233 -14.23 -9.79 -21.39
N SER A 234 -14.69 -8.72 -20.75
CA SER A 234 -13.87 -7.53 -20.46
C SER A 234 -12.74 -7.78 -19.45
N PHE A 235 -12.89 -8.76 -18.56
CA PHE A 235 -11.74 -9.24 -17.77
C PHE A 235 -10.71 -9.95 -18.68
N GLY A 236 -11.17 -10.68 -19.70
CA GLY A 236 -10.33 -11.23 -20.75
C GLY A 236 -9.55 -10.16 -21.52
N THR A 237 -10.19 -9.04 -21.88
CA THR A 237 -9.48 -7.91 -22.54
C THR A 237 -8.43 -7.31 -21.63
N LEU A 238 -8.72 -7.14 -20.34
CA LEU A 238 -7.75 -6.70 -19.34
C LEU A 238 -6.55 -7.65 -19.22
N LEU A 239 -6.75 -8.97 -19.30
CA LEU A 239 -5.63 -9.91 -19.28
C LEU A 239 -4.72 -9.74 -20.52
N LEU A 240 -5.27 -9.39 -21.69
CA LEU A 240 -4.45 -9.05 -22.87
C LEU A 240 -3.70 -7.73 -22.68
N ASP A 241 -4.35 -6.72 -22.11
CA ASP A 241 -3.72 -5.44 -21.75
C ASP A 241 -2.49 -5.70 -20.85
N LEU A 242 -2.66 -6.53 -19.81
CA LEU A 242 -1.60 -6.89 -18.86
C LEU A 242 -0.48 -7.74 -19.50
N LEU A 243 -0.81 -8.68 -20.38
CA LEU A 243 0.19 -9.50 -21.09
C LEU A 243 1.06 -8.66 -22.04
N SER A 244 0.45 -7.70 -22.74
CA SER A 244 1.10 -6.98 -23.85
C SER A 244 1.61 -5.58 -23.52
N GLY A 245 1.22 -5.02 -22.36
CA GLY A 245 1.49 -3.62 -22.03
C GLY A 245 0.75 -2.62 -22.93
N LYS A 246 -0.24 -3.06 -23.72
CA LYS A 246 -0.86 -2.28 -24.80
C LYS A 246 -2.36 -2.56 -24.86
N HIS A 247 -3.14 -1.56 -25.29
CA HIS A 247 -4.58 -1.75 -25.44
C HIS A 247 -4.93 -2.44 -26.77
N ILE A 248 -4.88 -3.78 -26.80
CA ILE A 248 -4.98 -4.59 -28.02
C ILE A 248 -6.39 -5.21 -28.16
N PRO A 249 -7.10 -5.00 -29.30
CA PRO A 249 -8.38 -5.65 -29.56
C PRO A 249 -8.32 -7.20 -29.50
N PRO A 250 -9.28 -7.87 -28.86
CA PRO A 250 -9.31 -9.33 -28.74
C PRO A 250 -9.22 -10.10 -30.05
N SER A 251 -9.75 -9.56 -31.16
CA SER A 251 -9.65 -10.21 -32.48
C SER A 251 -8.18 -10.46 -32.86
N HIS A 252 -7.34 -9.44 -32.76
CA HIS A 252 -5.92 -9.52 -33.11
C HIS A 252 -5.16 -10.48 -32.19
N ALA A 253 -5.45 -10.44 -30.88
CA ALA A 253 -4.79 -11.31 -29.92
C ALA A 253 -5.22 -12.78 -30.02
N LEU A 254 -6.50 -13.06 -30.30
CA LEU A 254 -7.01 -14.43 -30.43
C LEU A 254 -6.40 -15.16 -31.62
N ASP A 255 -6.11 -14.46 -32.71
CA ASP A 255 -5.44 -15.05 -33.87
C ASP A 255 -3.97 -15.42 -33.54
N LEU A 256 -3.21 -14.53 -32.88
CA LEU A 256 -1.85 -14.82 -32.40
C LEU A 256 -1.81 -16.00 -31.40
N ILE A 257 -2.82 -16.12 -30.54
CA ILE A 257 -2.96 -17.24 -29.59
C ILE A 257 -3.25 -18.55 -30.33
N ARG A 258 -4.12 -18.54 -31.36
CA ARG A 258 -4.45 -19.72 -32.18
C ARG A 258 -3.27 -20.23 -32.98
N GLU A 259 -2.45 -19.34 -33.53
CA GLU A 259 -1.23 -19.68 -34.27
C GLU A 259 -0.09 -20.16 -33.35
N LYS A 260 -0.30 -20.17 -32.02
CA LYS A 260 0.69 -20.49 -30.97
C LYS A 260 1.87 -19.51 -30.90
N ILE A 261 1.73 -18.32 -31.48
CA ILE A 261 2.76 -17.27 -31.50
C ILE A 261 2.50 -16.25 -30.38
N PHE A 262 1.95 -16.71 -29.25
CA PHE A 262 1.57 -15.84 -28.12
C PHE A 262 2.76 -15.11 -27.48
N LEU A 263 4.00 -15.57 -27.70
CA LEU A 263 5.20 -14.83 -27.31
C LEU A 263 5.28 -13.45 -27.99
N MET A 264 4.75 -13.29 -29.21
CA MET A 264 4.68 -11.98 -29.88
C MET A 264 3.57 -11.06 -29.35
N LEU A 265 2.64 -11.59 -28.54
CA LEU A 265 1.68 -10.78 -27.79
C LEU A 265 2.31 -10.26 -26.49
N MET A 266 3.35 -10.91 -25.97
CA MET A 266 3.95 -10.54 -24.69
C MET A 266 4.73 -9.23 -24.81
N ASP A 267 4.64 -8.43 -23.76
CA ASP A 267 5.46 -7.24 -23.59
C ASP A 267 6.95 -7.65 -23.50
N SER A 268 7.77 -7.19 -24.44
CA SER A 268 9.20 -7.49 -24.49
C SER A 268 9.95 -7.01 -23.24
N CYS A 269 9.39 -6.02 -22.52
CA CYS A 269 9.92 -5.58 -21.23
C CYS A 269 9.78 -6.61 -20.09
N LEU A 270 9.04 -7.70 -20.32
CA LEU A 270 8.89 -8.81 -19.36
C LEU A 270 9.82 -9.99 -19.65
N GLU A 271 10.64 -9.95 -20.71
CA GLU A 271 11.56 -11.05 -21.04
C GLU A 271 12.48 -11.39 -19.85
N GLY A 272 12.47 -12.66 -19.42
CA GLY A 272 13.22 -13.13 -18.25
C GLY A 272 12.59 -12.81 -16.89
N HIS A 273 11.48 -12.07 -16.82
CA HIS A 273 10.82 -11.65 -15.56
C HIS A 273 9.60 -12.51 -15.16
N PHE A 274 9.33 -13.60 -15.88
CA PHE A 274 8.27 -14.57 -15.61
C PHE A 274 8.70 -15.97 -16.07
N SER A 275 8.06 -17.05 -15.56
CA SER A 275 8.26 -18.39 -16.11
C SER A 275 7.33 -18.63 -17.32
N ASN A 276 7.80 -19.38 -18.32
CA ASN A 276 7.00 -19.73 -19.49
C ASN A 276 5.65 -20.38 -19.12
N ASP A 277 5.61 -21.14 -18.01
CA ASP A 277 4.38 -21.76 -17.49
C ASP A 277 3.38 -20.73 -16.97
N ASP A 278 3.83 -19.73 -16.18
CA ASP A 278 2.96 -18.68 -15.63
C ASP A 278 2.36 -17.81 -16.75
N GLY A 279 3.20 -17.44 -17.73
CA GLY A 279 2.76 -16.69 -18.91
C GLY A 279 1.76 -17.49 -19.75
N THR A 280 2.04 -18.78 -19.97
CA THR A 280 1.14 -19.70 -20.71
C THR A 280 -0.22 -19.84 -20.00
N GLU A 281 -0.24 -19.95 -18.67
CA GLU A 281 -1.50 -20.09 -17.94
C GLU A 281 -2.32 -18.80 -17.92
N LEU A 282 -1.67 -17.62 -17.85
CA LEU A 282 -2.38 -16.34 -17.98
C LEU A 282 -2.98 -16.16 -19.39
N VAL A 283 -2.25 -16.57 -20.44
CA VAL A 283 -2.75 -16.59 -21.84
C VAL A 283 -3.93 -17.55 -22.00
N ARG A 284 -3.87 -18.75 -21.39
CA ARG A 284 -5.00 -19.70 -21.37
C ARG A 284 -6.22 -19.10 -20.66
N LEU A 285 -6.03 -18.42 -19.54
CA LEU A 285 -7.12 -17.77 -18.81
C LEU A 285 -7.76 -16.65 -19.64
N ALA A 286 -6.95 -15.80 -20.30
CA ALA A 286 -7.42 -14.78 -21.23
C ALA A 286 -8.25 -15.40 -22.37
N SER A 287 -7.74 -16.46 -23.00
CA SER A 287 -8.45 -17.20 -24.06
C SER A 287 -9.78 -17.78 -23.58
N ARG A 288 -9.86 -18.29 -22.34
CA ARG A 288 -11.12 -18.77 -21.74
C ARG A 288 -12.11 -17.65 -21.42
N CYS A 289 -11.63 -16.48 -21.02
CA CYS A 289 -12.49 -15.31 -20.81
C CYS A 289 -13.05 -14.76 -22.13
N LEU A 290 -12.29 -14.86 -23.21
CA LEU A 290 -12.61 -14.31 -24.53
C LEU A 290 -13.39 -15.27 -25.44
N GLN A 291 -13.92 -16.38 -24.91
CA GLN A 291 -14.75 -17.31 -25.70
C GLN A 291 -15.98 -16.59 -26.27
N TYR A 292 -16.32 -16.92 -27.52
CA TYR A 292 -17.45 -16.30 -28.21
C TYR A 292 -18.77 -16.63 -27.51
N GLU A 293 -19.00 -17.90 -27.18
CA GLU A 293 -20.16 -18.36 -26.42
C GLU A 293 -20.03 -17.97 -24.95
N ALA A 294 -20.87 -17.04 -24.50
CA ALA A 294 -20.85 -16.49 -23.15
C ALA A 294 -20.86 -17.56 -22.02
N ARG A 295 -21.56 -18.68 -22.23
CA ARG A 295 -21.66 -19.81 -21.28
C ARG A 295 -20.37 -20.61 -21.07
N GLU A 296 -19.38 -20.46 -21.95
CA GLU A 296 -18.10 -21.19 -21.88
C GLU A 296 -17.04 -20.44 -21.08
N ARG A 297 -17.32 -19.16 -20.75
CA ARG A 297 -16.43 -18.30 -19.96
C ARG A 297 -16.46 -18.71 -18.47
N PRO A 298 -15.33 -18.59 -17.75
CA PRO A 298 -15.30 -18.84 -16.31
C PRO A 298 -16.16 -17.83 -15.53
N ASN A 299 -16.60 -18.17 -14.32
CA ASN A 299 -17.16 -17.18 -13.39
C ASN A 299 -16.05 -16.52 -12.54
N ALA A 300 -16.38 -15.43 -11.84
CA ALA A 300 -15.40 -14.66 -11.05
C ALA A 300 -14.64 -15.49 -9.99
N LYS A 301 -15.31 -16.44 -9.31
CA LYS A 301 -14.66 -17.35 -8.35
C LYS A 301 -13.63 -18.26 -9.03
N SER A 302 -13.93 -18.75 -10.24
CA SER A 302 -12.98 -19.49 -11.06
C SER A 302 -11.79 -18.64 -11.52
N LEU A 303 -11.96 -17.33 -11.75
CA LEU A 303 -10.86 -16.41 -12.03
C LEU A 303 -9.92 -16.29 -10.82
N VAL A 304 -10.47 -16.04 -9.62
CA VAL A 304 -9.67 -15.98 -8.38
C VAL A 304 -8.91 -17.29 -8.16
N THR A 305 -9.56 -18.43 -8.38
CA THR A 305 -8.96 -19.76 -8.20
C THR A 305 -7.79 -19.98 -9.18
N ALA A 306 -7.91 -19.54 -10.44
CA ALA A 306 -6.85 -19.66 -11.45
C ALA A 306 -5.69 -18.68 -11.23
N LEU A 307 -5.96 -17.46 -10.74
CA LEU A 307 -4.94 -16.41 -10.55
C LEU A 307 -4.17 -16.54 -9.23
N THR A 308 -4.78 -17.10 -8.18
CA THR A 308 -4.15 -17.28 -6.87
C THR A 308 -2.77 -17.98 -6.93
N PRO A 309 -2.58 -19.14 -7.60
CA PRO A 309 -1.27 -19.80 -7.66
C PRO A 309 -0.22 -19.07 -8.49
N LEU A 310 -0.61 -18.11 -9.34
CA LEU A 310 0.33 -17.30 -10.12
C LEU A 310 0.96 -16.18 -9.27
N GLN A 311 0.24 -15.66 -8.26
CA GLN A 311 0.73 -14.60 -7.37
C GLN A 311 1.75 -15.14 -6.35
N LYS A 312 2.99 -15.34 -6.78
CA LYS A 312 4.10 -15.83 -5.93
C LYS A 312 4.64 -14.74 -5.01
N ASP A 313 4.83 -13.54 -5.53
CA ASP A 313 5.32 -12.38 -4.79
C ASP A 313 4.17 -11.70 -4.01
N THR A 314 3.71 -12.34 -2.94
CA THR A 314 2.70 -11.77 -2.02
C THR A 314 3.31 -10.81 -1.01
N GLN A 315 4.56 -11.04 -0.60
CA GLN A 315 5.23 -10.29 0.47
C GLN A 315 5.77 -8.92 0.04
N VAL A 316 6.01 -8.70 -1.27
CA VAL A 316 6.55 -7.41 -1.75
C VAL A 316 5.43 -6.36 -1.77
N PRO A 317 5.51 -5.25 -1.02
CA PRO A 317 4.45 -4.24 -1.00
C PRO A 317 4.20 -3.58 -2.37
N SER A 318 2.97 -3.17 -2.62
CA SER A 318 2.58 -2.66 -3.96
C SER A 318 3.31 -1.36 -4.33
N TYR A 319 3.60 -0.47 -3.37
CA TYR A 319 4.41 0.72 -3.60
C TYR A 319 5.82 0.41 -4.13
N ILE A 320 6.45 -0.69 -3.67
CA ILE A 320 7.77 -1.15 -4.19
C ILE A 320 7.64 -1.70 -5.61
N LEU A 321 6.53 -2.37 -5.92
CA LEU A 321 6.27 -2.87 -7.27
C LEU A 321 6.00 -1.73 -8.26
N MET A 322 5.30 -0.69 -7.82
CA MET A 322 4.94 0.51 -8.60
C MET A 322 6.01 1.60 -8.60
N GLY A 323 7.06 1.51 -7.77
CA GLY A 323 8.09 2.56 -7.66
C GLY A 323 7.60 3.86 -7.01
N ILE A 324 6.51 3.81 -6.23
CA ILE A 324 5.93 4.97 -5.57
C ILE A 324 6.82 5.41 -4.40
N PRO A 325 7.30 6.67 -4.35
CA PRO A 325 8.00 7.20 -3.19
C PRO A 325 7.01 7.34 -2.03
N HIS A 326 7.10 6.45 -1.03
CA HIS A 326 6.26 6.54 0.16
C HIS A 326 6.89 7.47 1.19
N GLY A 327 6.12 8.44 1.67
CA GLY A 327 6.60 9.46 2.62
C GLY A 327 6.51 8.93 4.04
N THR A 328 7.68 8.70 4.66
CA THR A 328 7.88 7.85 5.87
C THR A 328 7.45 6.39 5.66
N GLU A 329 8.32 5.40 5.78
CA GLU A 329 9.74 5.38 6.15
C GLU A 329 10.63 5.21 4.90
N SER A 330 11.93 5.49 5.01
CA SER A 330 12.91 4.75 4.21
C SER A 330 12.56 3.26 4.29
N PRO A 331 12.75 2.44 3.24
CA PRO A 331 12.47 1.01 3.38
C PRO A 331 13.20 0.49 4.62
N LYS A 332 12.68 -0.58 5.23
CA LYS A 332 13.57 -1.51 5.90
C LYS A 332 14.51 -2.12 4.84
N GLN A 333 15.52 -1.34 4.43
CA GLN A 333 16.87 -1.70 4.79
C GLN A 333 16.75 -2.30 6.20
N THR A 334 16.85 -3.61 6.27
CA THR A 334 17.46 -4.23 7.44
C THR A 334 18.68 -3.37 7.71
N MET A 335 18.64 -2.51 8.73
CA MET A 335 19.83 -1.74 9.07
C MET A 335 20.90 -2.79 9.29
N SER A 336 21.96 -2.74 8.48
CA SER A 336 23.09 -3.65 8.59
C SER A 336 23.89 -3.23 9.81
N LEU A 337 23.24 -3.30 10.98
CA LEU A 337 23.85 -3.10 12.27
C LEU A 337 24.96 -4.13 12.39
N THR A 338 26.11 -3.69 12.87
CA THR A 338 27.16 -4.61 13.28
C THR A 338 26.66 -5.47 14.45
N PRO A 339 27.35 -6.59 14.78
CA PRO A 339 26.94 -7.45 15.88
C PRO A 339 26.71 -6.69 17.20
N LEU A 340 27.45 -5.60 17.43
CA LEU A 340 27.29 -4.73 18.59
C LEU A 340 26.01 -3.89 18.51
N GLY A 341 25.74 -3.24 17.38
CA GLY A 341 24.49 -2.49 17.16
C GLY A 341 23.24 -3.39 17.27
N GLU A 342 23.32 -4.63 16.76
CA GLU A 342 22.28 -5.65 16.95
C GLU A 342 22.08 -6.04 18.42
N ALA A 343 23.17 -6.27 19.16
CA ALA A 343 23.12 -6.64 20.57
C ALA A 343 22.51 -5.51 21.42
N CYS A 344 22.91 -4.26 21.17
CA CYS A 344 22.31 -3.07 21.80
C CYS A 344 20.82 -2.91 21.45
N SER A 345 20.43 -3.14 20.19
CA SER A 345 19.02 -3.08 19.75
C SER A 345 18.13 -4.12 20.44
N ARG A 346 18.69 -5.27 20.86
CA ARG A 346 17.97 -6.34 21.56
C ARG A 346 18.17 -6.34 23.09
N LEU A 347 18.92 -5.38 23.63
CA LEU A 347 19.38 -5.37 25.04
C LEU A 347 20.07 -6.68 25.47
N ASP A 348 20.84 -7.30 24.56
CA ASP A 348 21.64 -8.49 24.87
C ASP A 348 22.92 -8.10 25.61
N LEU A 349 22.78 -7.78 26.89
CA LEU A 349 23.88 -7.30 27.75
C LEU A 349 25.04 -8.31 27.84
N THR A 350 24.78 -9.60 27.59
CA THR A 350 25.84 -10.64 27.56
C THR A 350 26.65 -10.54 26.29
N ALA A 351 26.00 -10.41 25.12
CA ALA A 351 26.69 -10.21 23.85
C ALA A 351 27.45 -8.87 23.82
N ILE A 352 26.88 -7.79 24.38
CA ILE A 352 27.58 -6.50 24.50
C ILE A 352 28.84 -6.63 25.38
N HIS A 353 28.77 -7.37 26.50
CA HIS A 353 29.91 -7.62 27.38
C HIS A 353 31.07 -8.30 26.65
N GLU A 354 30.79 -9.40 25.94
CA GLU A 354 31.80 -10.16 25.20
C GLU A 354 32.44 -9.33 24.08
N MET A 355 31.68 -8.45 23.44
CA MET A 355 32.21 -7.55 22.41
C MET A 355 33.09 -6.44 22.99
N LEU A 356 32.67 -5.77 24.08
CA LEU A 356 33.47 -4.74 24.74
C LEU A 356 34.73 -5.30 25.42
N GLU A 357 34.74 -6.56 25.85
CA GLU A 357 35.96 -7.24 26.27
C GLU A 357 36.91 -7.45 25.08
N LYS A 358 36.38 -7.98 23.96
CA LYS A 358 37.16 -8.34 22.76
C LYS A 358 37.76 -7.15 22.01
N VAL A 359 37.05 -6.01 21.94
CA VAL A 359 37.55 -4.78 21.30
C VAL A 359 38.73 -4.16 22.06
N GLY A 360 38.87 -4.46 23.36
CA GLY A 360 40.01 -4.00 24.15
C GLY A 360 40.00 -2.48 24.36
N TYR A 361 41.09 -1.82 24.00
CA TYR A 361 41.29 -0.36 24.05
C TYR A 361 41.72 0.20 22.68
N ASN A 362 41.45 -0.53 21.59
CA ASN A 362 41.95 -0.18 20.26
C ASN A 362 41.40 1.18 19.79
N ASP A 363 40.19 1.55 20.24
CA ASP A 363 39.51 2.80 19.88
C ASP A 363 39.91 3.99 20.79
N ASP A 364 40.82 3.79 21.76
CA ASP A 364 41.45 4.88 22.54
C ASP A 364 42.73 5.42 21.85
N GLU A 365 43.21 4.81 20.75
CA GLU A 365 44.41 5.25 20.02
C GLU A 365 44.21 6.65 19.42
N GLY A 366 45.11 7.59 19.77
CA GLY A 366 45.04 9.01 19.38
C GLY A 366 44.25 9.92 20.33
N ILE A 367 43.48 9.37 21.28
CA ILE A 367 42.80 10.13 22.35
C ILE A 367 43.69 10.25 23.59
N ALA A 368 44.57 9.27 23.80
CA ALA A 368 45.63 9.37 24.79
C ALA A 368 46.59 10.50 24.43
N ASN A 369 46.52 11.62 25.16
CA ASN A 369 47.58 12.64 25.19
C ASN A 369 48.93 11.93 25.38
N GLU A 370 49.89 12.16 24.47
CA GLU A 370 51.26 11.68 24.64
C GLU A 370 51.81 12.24 25.95
N LEU A 371 51.89 11.39 26.98
CA LEU A 371 52.53 11.74 28.23
C LEU A 371 54.01 11.96 27.93
N SER A 372 54.40 13.24 27.87
CA SER A 372 55.81 13.62 27.75
C SER A 372 56.64 12.88 28.81
N PHE A 373 57.82 12.39 28.41
CA PHE A 373 58.64 11.43 29.16
C PHE A 373 59.18 11.92 30.53
N GLN A 374 58.69 13.06 31.04
CA GLN A 374 59.17 13.76 32.23
C GLN A 374 58.17 13.85 33.40
N MET A 375 56.93 13.34 33.30
CA MET A 375 55.99 13.33 34.43
C MET A 375 55.29 11.97 34.62
N TRP A 376 55.97 11.03 35.27
CA TRP A 376 55.36 9.84 35.86
C TRP A 376 55.23 10.06 37.38
N THR A 377 54.06 10.52 37.82
CA THR A 377 53.77 10.74 39.26
C THR A 377 53.07 9.53 39.87
N ASP A 378 53.14 9.39 41.20
CA ASP A 378 52.43 8.32 41.93
C ASP A 378 50.91 8.36 41.66
N GLN A 379 50.34 9.55 41.47
CA GLN A 379 48.92 9.76 41.13
C GLN A 379 48.55 9.20 39.73
N ILE A 380 49.42 9.35 38.72
CA ILE A 380 49.24 8.72 37.40
C ILE A 380 49.28 7.19 37.54
N GLN A 381 50.22 6.69 38.34
CA GLN A 381 50.38 5.25 38.59
C GLN A 381 49.17 4.65 39.31
N GLU A 382 48.63 5.33 40.32
CA GLU A 382 47.43 4.92 41.06
C GLU A 382 46.20 4.93 40.16
N THR A 383 45.98 6.00 39.40
CA THR A 383 44.89 6.10 38.40
C THR A 383 44.95 4.92 37.41
N LEU A 384 46.11 4.64 36.84
CA LEU A 384 46.31 3.51 35.92
C LEU A 384 46.11 2.14 36.59
N ASN A 385 46.39 2.02 37.89
CA ASN A 385 46.12 0.80 38.66
C ASN A 385 44.61 0.61 38.90
N CYS A 386 43.85 1.68 39.12
CA CYS A 386 42.38 1.63 39.21
C CYS A 386 41.77 1.15 37.89
N LYS A 387 42.22 1.67 36.73
CA LYS A 387 41.82 1.17 35.40
C LYS A 387 42.04 -0.35 35.26
N LYS A 388 43.26 -0.82 35.56
CA LYS A 388 43.62 -2.25 35.50
C LYS A 388 42.78 -3.14 36.42
N ARG A 389 42.43 -2.64 37.62
CA ARG A 389 41.52 -3.36 38.55
C ARG A 389 40.09 -3.41 38.01
N GLY A 390 39.59 -2.31 37.45
CA GLY A 390 38.30 -2.26 36.76
C GLY A 390 38.24 -3.25 35.60
N ASP A 391 39.28 -3.31 34.76
CA ASP A 391 39.39 -4.27 33.65
C ASP A 391 39.47 -5.73 34.11
N ALA A 392 40.03 -6.01 35.28
CA ALA A 392 40.05 -7.35 35.86
C ALA A 392 38.66 -7.74 36.39
N ALA A 393 37.99 -6.83 37.10
CA ALA A 393 36.63 -7.04 37.62
C ALA A 393 35.59 -7.18 36.50
N PHE A 394 35.67 -6.33 35.46
CA PHE A 394 34.80 -6.37 34.29
C PHE A 394 34.86 -7.73 33.57
N ARG A 395 36.07 -8.27 33.36
CA ARG A 395 36.25 -9.62 32.76
C ARG A 395 35.81 -10.75 33.67
N ALA A 396 35.97 -10.58 34.98
CA ALA A 396 35.44 -11.51 35.99
C ALA A 396 33.90 -11.42 36.16
N LYS A 397 33.22 -10.51 35.45
CA LYS A 397 31.79 -10.19 35.58
C LYS A 397 31.41 -9.72 37.00
N ASP A 398 32.36 -9.14 37.74
CA ASP A 398 32.14 -8.43 39.00
C ASP A 398 31.89 -6.94 38.69
N PHE A 399 30.65 -6.64 38.29
CA PHE A 399 30.27 -5.33 37.79
C PHE A 399 30.28 -4.24 38.86
N ASN A 400 30.05 -4.58 40.13
CA ASN A 400 30.11 -3.62 41.24
C ASN A 400 31.54 -3.13 41.48
N THR A 401 32.51 -4.06 41.63
CA THR A 401 33.93 -3.72 41.77
C THR A 401 34.45 -3.00 40.51
N ALA A 402 33.93 -3.34 39.33
CA ALA A 402 34.25 -2.64 38.09
C ALA A 402 33.77 -1.18 38.10
N ILE A 403 32.52 -0.92 38.52
CA ILE A 403 31.97 0.44 38.68
C ILE A 403 32.82 1.26 39.64
N ASP A 404 33.16 0.73 40.81
CA ASP A 404 33.96 1.45 41.81
C ASP A 404 35.35 1.81 41.25
N CYS A 405 36.04 0.86 40.61
CA CYS A 405 37.38 1.07 40.07
C CYS A 405 37.40 2.01 38.86
N TYR A 406 36.41 1.93 37.97
CA TYR A 406 36.27 2.86 36.85
C TYR A 406 35.86 4.27 37.32
N THR A 407 35.07 4.38 38.39
CA THR A 407 34.73 5.67 39.00
C THR A 407 35.96 6.34 39.60
N GLN A 408 36.78 5.60 40.36
CA GLN A 408 38.07 6.12 40.86
C GLN A 408 39.03 6.54 39.73
N PHE A 409 39.01 5.86 38.58
CA PHE A 409 39.78 6.26 37.41
C PHE A 409 39.28 7.59 36.82
N ILE A 410 37.96 7.74 36.62
CA ILE A 410 37.33 8.92 36.04
C ILE A 410 37.47 10.14 36.97
N ASP A 411 37.14 9.98 38.25
CA ASP A 411 37.23 11.04 39.26
C ASP A 411 38.68 11.48 39.52
N GLY A 412 39.65 10.59 39.29
CA GLY A 412 41.07 10.90 39.31
C GLY A 412 41.50 11.91 38.22
N GLY A 413 40.68 12.16 37.20
CA GLY A 413 40.78 13.27 36.24
C GLY A 413 42.06 13.34 35.40
N THR A 414 42.95 12.37 35.54
CA THR A 414 44.33 12.44 35.05
C THR A 414 44.47 11.91 33.62
N MET A 415 43.57 11.02 33.19
CA MET A 415 43.46 10.51 31.83
C MET A 415 41.99 10.31 31.49
N VAL A 416 41.61 10.56 30.24
CA VAL A 416 40.26 10.36 29.72
C VAL A 416 40.28 9.13 28.80
N SER A 417 39.28 8.26 28.91
CA SER A 417 39.22 7.00 28.15
C SER A 417 37.77 6.68 27.80
N PRO A 418 37.34 6.82 26.53
CA PRO A 418 35.96 6.54 26.13
C PRO A 418 35.60 5.07 26.36
N THR A 419 36.56 4.16 26.22
CA THR A 419 36.38 2.73 26.58
C THR A 419 36.05 2.51 28.06
N VAL A 420 36.63 3.29 28.99
CA VAL A 420 36.29 3.16 30.43
C VAL A 420 34.85 3.61 30.68
N PHE A 421 34.41 4.71 30.07
CA PHE A 421 33.00 5.12 30.11
C PHE A 421 32.07 4.06 29.51
N ALA A 422 32.40 3.51 28.33
CA ALA A 422 31.62 2.45 27.69
C ALA A 422 31.48 1.18 28.55
N ARG A 423 32.57 0.76 29.22
CA ARG A 423 32.54 -0.41 30.11
C ARG A 423 31.75 -0.14 31.39
N ARG A 424 31.89 1.05 32.00
CA ARG A 424 31.10 1.43 33.19
C ARG A 424 29.61 1.61 32.86
N CYS A 425 29.29 2.18 31.69
CA CYS A 425 27.93 2.22 31.12
C CYS A 425 27.29 0.83 31.10
N LEU A 426 27.96 -0.18 30.54
CA LEU A 426 27.42 -1.55 30.52
C LEU A 426 27.26 -2.13 31.94
N CYS A 427 28.19 -1.86 32.85
CA CYS A 427 28.06 -2.29 34.25
C CYS A 427 26.80 -1.69 34.90
N TYR A 428 26.49 -0.41 34.63
CA TYR A 428 25.27 0.23 35.09
C TYR A 428 24.01 -0.39 34.47
N LEU A 429 24.00 -0.71 33.16
CA LEU A 429 22.87 -1.42 32.54
C LEU A 429 22.62 -2.79 33.18
N ILE A 430 23.68 -3.57 33.44
CA ILE A 430 23.58 -4.88 34.10
C ILE A 430 23.13 -4.75 35.56
N SER A 431 23.39 -3.59 36.19
CA SER A 431 23.02 -3.30 37.58
C SER A 431 21.66 -2.58 37.73
N ASP A 432 20.86 -2.50 36.66
CA ASP A 432 19.56 -1.81 36.62
C ASP A 432 19.64 -0.30 36.96
N LEU A 433 20.70 0.36 36.46
CA LEU A 433 20.99 1.79 36.63
C LEU A 433 21.05 2.55 35.29
N PRO A 434 19.97 2.55 34.49
CA PRO A 434 20.02 3.01 33.11
C PRO A 434 20.21 4.53 32.93
N GLN A 435 19.89 5.35 33.96
CA GLN A 435 20.17 6.80 33.92
C GLN A 435 21.67 7.10 34.01
N GLN A 436 22.38 6.36 34.87
CA GLN A 436 23.84 6.43 35.00
C GLN A 436 24.53 5.88 33.75
N ALA A 437 23.99 4.79 33.17
CA ALA A 437 24.45 4.26 31.90
C ALA A 437 24.34 5.28 30.75
N LEU A 438 23.19 5.94 30.61
CA LEU A 438 22.98 6.98 29.61
C LEU A 438 23.99 8.13 29.77
N GLY A 439 24.24 8.56 31.01
CA GLY A 439 25.26 9.57 31.32
C GLY A 439 26.66 9.16 30.84
N ASP A 440 27.09 7.94 31.12
CA ASP A 440 28.39 7.43 30.68
C ASP A 440 28.49 7.28 29.16
N ALA A 441 27.42 6.82 28.49
CA ALA A 441 27.39 6.73 27.03
C ALA A 441 27.53 8.11 26.37
N MET A 442 26.85 9.14 26.90
CA MET A 442 27.00 10.52 26.45
C MET A 442 28.39 11.09 26.73
N GLN A 443 29.04 10.73 27.84
CA GLN A 443 30.45 11.09 28.08
C GLN A 443 31.40 10.40 27.11
N ALA A 444 31.21 9.12 26.82
CA ALA A 444 31.99 8.39 25.81
C ALA A 444 31.89 9.06 24.42
N GLN A 445 30.67 9.48 24.03
CA GLN A 445 30.42 10.22 22.79
C GLN A 445 31.07 11.61 22.79
N ALA A 446 31.01 12.35 23.91
CA ALA A 446 31.64 13.66 24.02
C ALA A 446 33.18 13.59 23.94
N VAL A 447 33.77 12.48 24.39
CA VAL A 447 35.22 12.22 24.33
C VAL A 447 35.63 11.71 22.93
N SER A 448 34.82 10.88 22.29
CA SER A 448 35.07 10.36 20.94
C SER A 448 33.82 10.47 20.06
N PRO A 449 33.58 11.64 19.42
CA PRO A 449 32.36 11.88 18.64
C PRO A 449 32.21 11.00 17.40
N GLU A 450 33.33 10.49 16.87
CA GLU A 450 33.35 9.63 15.67
C GLU A 450 33.35 8.12 16.01
N TRP A 451 33.04 7.74 17.27
CA TRP A 451 33.05 6.36 17.76
C TRP A 451 31.64 5.72 17.83
N PRO A 452 31.29 4.76 16.94
CA PRO A 452 29.94 4.19 16.87
C PRO A 452 29.47 3.48 18.15
N THR A 453 30.39 2.86 18.89
CA THR A 453 30.11 2.16 20.16
C THR A 453 29.42 3.06 21.18
N ALA A 454 29.78 4.35 21.26
CA ALA A 454 29.14 5.27 22.19
C ALA A 454 27.65 5.47 21.87
N PHE A 455 27.31 5.64 20.59
CA PHE A 455 25.92 5.74 20.11
C PHE A 455 25.15 4.43 20.40
N TYR A 456 25.74 3.27 20.15
CA TYR A 456 25.08 2.00 20.43
C TYR A 456 24.80 1.77 21.93
N LEU A 457 25.70 2.20 22.82
CA LEU A 457 25.47 2.12 24.26
C LEU A 457 24.48 3.18 24.77
N GLN A 458 24.45 4.36 24.14
CA GLN A 458 23.43 5.38 24.39
C GLN A 458 22.04 4.86 24.01
N ALA A 459 21.92 4.21 22.84
CA ALA A 459 20.68 3.58 22.41
C ALA A 459 20.22 2.45 23.36
N ALA A 460 21.13 1.57 23.78
CA ALA A 460 20.81 0.54 24.78
C ALA A 460 20.31 1.16 26.11
N SER A 461 20.91 2.26 26.54
CA SER A 461 20.46 2.99 27.73
C SER A 461 19.08 3.61 27.55
N LEU A 462 18.78 4.16 26.38
CA LEU A 462 17.47 4.73 26.05
C LEU A 462 16.36 3.67 25.95
N PHE A 463 16.63 2.50 25.35
CA PHE A 463 15.70 1.36 25.38
C PHE A 463 15.41 0.91 26.82
N SER A 464 16.44 0.84 27.68
CA SER A 464 16.27 0.49 29.10
C SER A 464 15.50 1.55 29.90
N LEU A 465 15.33 2.76 29.37
CA LEU A 465 14.49 3.83 29.94
C LEU A 465 13.08 3.88 29.32
N GLY A 466 12.77 3.02 28.34
CA GLY A 466 11.50 3.07 27.59
C GLY A 466 11.40 4.24 26.61
N MET A 467 12.52 4.82 26.20
CA MET A 467 12.62 5.94 25.24
C MET A 467 12.86 5.40 23.82
N ASP A 468 11.94 4.56 23.34
CA ASP A 468 12.12 3.76 22.11
C ASP A 468 12.39 4.61 20.85
N THR A 469 11.78 5.78 20.72
CA THR A 469 11.98 6.69 19.58
C THR A 469 13.42 7.17 19.50
N ASP A 470 13.92 7.66 20.62
CA ASP A 470 15.22 8.32 20.75
C ASP A 470 16.33 7.26 20.68
N ALA A 471 16.06 6.05 21.18
CA ALA A 471 16.92 4.89 21.05
C ALA A 471 17.09 4.45 19.57
N GLN A 472 16.00 4.43 18.79
CA GLN A 472 16.04 4.10 17.36
C GLN A 472 16.76 5.17 16.53
N GLU A 473 16.58 6.46 16.85
CA GLU A 473 17.34 7.56 16.24
C GLU A 473 18.84 7.42 16.55
N THR A 474 19.20 7.16 17.81
CA THR A 474 20.59 6.97 18.23
C THR A 474 21.25 5.73 17.59
N LEU A 475 20.53 4.60 17.45
CA LEU A 475 21.02 3.42 16.69
C LEU A 475 21.35 3.78 15.24
N LYS A 476 20.50 4.58 14.61
CA LYS A 476 20.64 4.99 13.21
C LYS A 476 21.85 5.90 13.00
N ASP A 477 22.11 6.81 13.94
CA ASP A 477 23.30 7.66 13.91
C ASP A 477 24.58 6.83 14.07
N GLY A 478 24.63 5.90 15.04
CA GLY A 478 25.76 4.98 15.20
C GLY A 478 26.03 4.13 13.94
N SER A 479 24.98 3.57 13.33
CA SER A 479 25.09 2.83 12.06
C SER A 479 25.55 3.69 10.89
N SER A 480 25.12 4.95 10.83
CA SER A 480 25.52 5.90 9.79
C SER A 480 26.98 6.34 9.93
N LEU A 481 27.49 6.36 11.17
CA LEU A 481 28.86 6.67 11.50
C LEU A 481 29.81 5.50 11.17
N GLU A 482 29.44 4.29 11.57
CA GLU A 482 30.22 3.08 11.27
C GLU A 482 30.33 2.82 9.75
N ALA A 483 29.26 3.10 8.99
CA ALA A 483 29.27 3.03 7.53
C ALA A 483 30.24 4.04 6.87
N LYS A 484 30.50 5.19 7.48
CA LYS A 484 31.54 6.14 7.02
C LYS A 484 32.94 5.62 7.33
N ASN A 485 33.15 5.09 8.53
CA ASN A 485 34.45 4.61 8.99
C ASN A 485 34.95 3.39 8.19
N HIS A 486 34.04 2.58 7.62
CA HIS A 486 34.38 1.47 6.71
C HIS A 486 34.39 1.84 5.21
N GLY A 487 34.09 3.09 4.84
CA GLY A 487 33.97 3.55 3.46
C GLY A 487 35.19 4.27 2.88
N ASN A 488 36.27 4.41 3.66
CA ASN A 488 37.52 5.12 3.31
C ASN A 488 38.71 4.17 3.15
#